data_AF-A0A359M2T4-F1
#
_entry.id   AF-A0A359M2T4-F1
#
_cell.length_a   1.000
_cell.length_b   1.000
_cell.length_c   1.000
_cell.angle_alpha   90.00
_cell.angle_beta   90.00
_cell.angle_gamma   90.00
#
_symmetry.space_group_name_H-M   'P 1'
#
loop_
_entity.id
_entity.type
_entity.pdbx_description
1 polymer ?
#
loop_
_entity_poly.entity_id
_entity_poly.type
_entity_poly.pdbx_seq_one_letter_code
_entity_poly.pdbx_strand_id
1 'polypeptide(L)'
;MALFALTIFTGAFLLFQVQPVIARIILPWFGGTAAVWTTCMLFFQAVLVLGYAYAHEVTRRWTLRQQAVRHGALLLVAVLTLPILPGESWNPTTPDHPAAKILLLLAGNVGLPYLVLATTGPLLQAWYVRTREGAVPYRLFALSNLGSMLALLSYPPLVEPYLPTRVQAYAWSGAFAVFALLCGLAAYATVRRALPDRLRHSVGPWVFLDHFGPFRVKP
;
A
#
# COMPACT_ATOMS: atom_id res chain seq x y z
N MET A 1 -18.43 -1.85 -2.25
CA MET A 1 -17.96 -2.60 -1.06
C MET A 1 -17.05 -3.73 -1.49
N ALA A 2 -17.54 -4.70 -2.28
CA ALA A 2 -16.75 -5.86 -2.73
C ALA A 2 -15.38 -5.49 -3.34
N LEU A 3 -15.33 -4.56 -4.29
CA LEU A 3 -14.06 -4.13 -4.91
C LEU A 3 -13.06 -3.56 -3.89
N PHE A 4 -13.49 -2.64 -3.02
CA PHE A 4 -12.64 -2.09 -1.95
C PHE A 4 -12.17 -3.18 -0.97
N ALA A 5 -13.08 -4.07 -0.58
CA ALA A 5 -12.79 -5.18 0.31
C ALA A 5 -11.73 -6.10 -0.28
N LEU A 6 -11.90 -6.52 -1.54
CA LEU A 6 -10.94 -7.37 -2.24
C LEU A 6 -9.58 -6.67 -2.39
N THR A 7 -9.55 -5.42 -2.85
CA THR A 7 -8.29 -4.69 -3.01
C THR A 7 -7.55 -4.49 -1.69
N ILE A 8 -8.26 -4.14 -0.60
CA ILE A 8 -7.66 -3.96 0.72
C ILE A 8 -7.16 -5.31 1.27
N PHE A 9 -7.95 -6.37 1.15
CA PHE A 9 -7.56 -7.70 1.59
C PHE A 9 -6.30 -8.18 0.86
N THR A 10 -6.31 -8.13 -0.48
CA THR A 10 -5.16 -8.54 -1.30
C THR A 10 -3.94 -7.67 -1.02
N GLY A 11 -4.12 -6.36 -0.87
CA GLY A 11 -3.03 -5.44 -0.54
C GLY A 11 -2.40 -5.77 0.82
N ALA A 12 -3.21 -5.97 1.86
CA ALA A 12 -2.73 -6.31 3.20
C ALA A 12 -2.05 -7.69 3.23
N PHE A 13 -2.63 -8.67 2.53
CA PHE A 13 -2.03 -9.99 2.39
C PHE A 13 -0.63 -9.89 1.75
N LEU A 14 -0.52 -9.22 0.59
CA LEU A 14 0.77 -9.07 -0.10
C LEU A 14 1.79 -8.27 0.70
N LEU A 15 1.36 -7.21 1.40
CA LEU A 15 2.21 -6.36 2.25
C LEU A 15 2.90 -7.17 3.35
N PHE A 16 2.20 -8.12 3.96
CA PHE A 16 2.77 -8.97 5.00
C PHE A 16 3.46 -10.21 4.44
N GLN A 17 2.99 -10.76 3.31
CA GLN A 17 3.61 -11.93 2.67
C GLN A 17 5.00 -11.64 2.12
N VAL A 18 5.25 -10.42 1.64
CA VAL A 18 6.52 -10.10 0.98
C VAL A 18 7.72 -10.13 1.93
N GLN A 19 7.48 -9.84 3.21
CA GLN A 19 8.54 -9.78 4.22
C GLN A 19 9.24 -11.14 4.41
N PRO A 20 8.52 -12.25 4.68
CA PRO A 20 9.14 -13.56 4.75
C PRO A 20 9.64 -14.07 3.39
N VAL A 21 8.96 -13.75 2.28
CA VAL A 21 9.41 -14.12 0.91
C VAL A 21 10.81 -13.57 0.64
N ILE A 22 11.01 -12.26 0.80
CA ILE A 22 12.31 -11.65 0.50
C ILE A 22 13.37 -12.05 1.52
N ALA A 23 13.00 -12.19 2.81
CA ALA A 23 13.92 -12.67 3.83
C ALA A 23 14.45 -14.08 3.50
N ARG A 24 13.60 -14.97 2.98
CA ARG A 24 14.00 -16.31 2.53
C ARG A 24 14.86 -16.27 1.26
N ILE A 25 14.58 -15.36 0.33
CA ILE A 25 15.37 -15.19 -0.89
C ILE A 25 16.81 -14.76 -0.58
N ILE A 26 16.99 -13.80 0.34
CA ILE A 26 18.32 -13.26 0.67
C ILE A 26 19.07 -14.11 1.71
N LEU A 27 18.38 -15.08 2.35
CA LEU A 27 18.93 -15.93 3.41
C LEU A 27 20.24 -16.62 3.02
N PRO A 28 20.42 -17.19 1.80
CA PRO A 28 21.68 -17.83 1.42
C PRO A 28 22.87 -16.86 1.32
N TRP A 29 22.61 -15.56 1.13
CA TRP A 29 23.65 -14.54 0.94
C TRP A 29 24.06 -13.88 2.24
N PHE A 30 23.11 -13.61 3.13
CA PHE A 30 23.35 -12.86 4.37
C PHE A 30 23.28 -13.72 5.64
N GLY A 31 22.79 -14.96 5.53
CA GLY A 31 22.59 -15.88 6.64
C GLY A 31 21.36 -15.57 7.49
N GLY A 32 21.04 -16.47 8.42
CA GLY A 32 19.84 -16.42 9.27
C GLY A 32 20.04 -15.73 10.63
N THR A 33 20.96 -14.78 10.73
CA THR A 33 21.27 -14.15 12.02
C THR A 33 20.17 -13.18 12.46
N ALA A 34 20.06 -12.95 13.78
CA ALA A 34 19.11 -11.99 14.34
C ALA A 34 19.29 -10.56 13.76
N ALA A 35 20.53 -10.19 13.43
CA ALA A 35 20.85 -8.89 12.84
C ALA A 35 20.24 -8.70 11.44
N VAL A 36 20.27 -9.74 10.60
CA VAL A 36 19.66 -9.72 9.26
C VAL A 36 18.15 -9.52 9.37
N TRP A 37 17.50 -10.31 10.24
CA TRP A 37 16.07 -10.20 10.48
C TRP A 37 15.68 -8.80 11.00
N THR A 38 16.42 -8.27 11.97
CA THR A 38 16.16 -6.94 12.55
C THR A 38 16.33 -5.83 11.52
N THR A 39 17.34 -5.93 10.64
CA THR A 39 17.56 -4.97 9.56
C THR A 39 16.40 -4.98 8.55
N CYS A 40 15.90 -6.16 8.18
CA CYS A 40 14.74 -6.29 7.31
C CYS A 40 13.50 -5.67 7.97
N MET A 41 13.25 -5.99 9.24
CA MET A 41 12.12 -5.44 10.00
C MET A 41 12.20 -3.91 10.08
N LEU A 42 13.37 -3.34 10.40
CA LEU A 42 13.58 -1.89 10.43
C LEU A 42 13.18 -1.25 9.10
N PHE A 43 13.64 -1.80 7.98
CA PHE A 43 13.28 -1.31 6.65
C PHE A 43 11.77 -1.33 6.43
N PHE A 44 11.11 -2.48 6.67
CA PHE A 44 9.68 -2.61 6.42
C PHE A 44 8.83 -1.71 7.30
N GLN A 45 9.20 -1.53 8.56
CA GLN A 45 8.50 -0.60 9.45
C GLN A 45 8.70 0.86 9.01
N ALA A 46 9.91 1.24 8.64
CA ALA A 46 10.20 2.58 8.14
C ALA A 46 9.40 2.91 6.87
N VAL A 47 9.38 2.00 5.89
CA VAL A 47 8.63 2.21 4.64
C VAL A 47 7.11 2.14 4.88
N LEU A 48 6.63 1.34 5.83
CA LEU A 48 5.22 1.31 6.22
C LEU A 48 4.77 2.68 6.75
N VAL A 49 5.54 3.25 7.68
CA VAL A 49 5.30 4.59 8.23
C VAL A 49 5.35 5.65 7.12
N LEU A 50 6.35 5.59 6.23
CA LEU A 50 6.45 6.49 5.08
C LEU A 50 5.20 6.41 4.19
N GLY A 51 4.70 5.20 3.94
CA GLY A 51 3.48 5.00 3.16
C GLY A 51 2.24 5.61 3.82
N TYR A 52 2.13 5.50 5.14
CA TYR A 52 1.02 6.09 5.88
C TYR A 52 1.10 7.62 5.88
N ALA A 53 2.31 8.18 6.06
CA ALA A 53 2.56 9.61 5.95
C ALA A 53 2.19 10.14 4.56
N TYR A 54 2.59 9.45 3.49
CA TYR A 54 2.18 9.79 2.12
C TYR A 54 0.66 9.79 1.96
N ALA A 55 -0.02 8.72 2.39
CA ALA A 55 -1.48 8.62 2.27
C ALA A 55 -2.20 9.74 3.04
N HIS A 56 -1.70 10.08 4.23
CA HIS A 56 -2.21 11.19 5.03
C HIS A 56 -2.05 12.54 4.32
N GLU A 57 -0.86 12.85 3.82
CA GLU A 57 -0.60 14.12 3.13
C GLU A 57 -1.37 14.24 1.80
N VAL A 58 -1.44 13.16 1.03
CA VAL A 58 -2.17 13.12 -0.24
C VAL A 58 -3.67 13.32 -0.04
N THR A 59 -4.25 12.70 1.00
CA THR A 59 -5.67 12.85 1.31
C THR A 59 -6.04 14.23 1.85
N ARG A 60 -5.11 14.92 2.50
CA ARG A 60 -5.30 16.28 3.04
C ARG A 60 -5.16 17.37 1.98
N ARG A 61 -4.19 17.26 1.07
CA ARG A 61 -3.81 18.38 0.19
C ARG A 61 -4.47 18.37 -1.19
N TRP A 62 -4.94 17.22 -1.67
CA TRP A 62 -5.33 17.06 -3.08
C TRP A 62 -6.78 16.59 -3.26
N THR A 63 -7.36 16.92 -4.41
CA THR A 63 -8.70 16.44 -4.81
C THR A 63 -8.71 14.94 -5.12
N LEU A 64 -9.86 14.28 -5.03
CA LEU A 64 -9.98 12.84 -5.23
C LEU A 64 -9.40 12.36 -6.59
N ARG A 65 -9.64 13.11 -7.66
CA ARG A 65 -9.08 12.81 -9.00
C ARG A 65 -7.56 12.90 -9.01
N GLN A 66 -7.00 13.94 -8.38
CA GLN A 66 -5.56 14.13 -8.26
C GLN A 66 -4.90 13.04 -7.40
N GLN A 67 -5.58 12.56 -6.36
CA GLN A 67 -5.12 11.42 -5.56
C GLN A 67 -5.08 10.15 -6.41
N ALA A 68 -6.15 9.88 -7.18
CA ALA A 68 -6.23 8.72 -8.07
C ALA A 68 -5.14 8.71 -9.16
N VAL A 69 -4.87 9.86 -9.80
CA VAL A 69 -3.81 9.97 -10.81
C VAL A 69 -2.43 9.73 -10.22
N ARG A 70 -2.10 10.36 -9.07
CA ARG A 70 -0.78 10.19 -8.43
C ARG A 70 -0.56 8.77 -7.94
N HIS A 71 -1.55 8.19 -7.28
CA HIS A 71 -1.46 6.82 -6.81
C HIS A 71 -1.41 5.84 -7.97
N GLY A 72 -2.18 6.08 -9.03
CA GLY A 72 -2.13 5.29 -10.27
C GLY A 72 -0.76 5.35 -10.95
N ALA A 73 -0.14 6.53 -11.02
CA ALA A 73 1.22 6.68 -11.55
C ALA A 73 2.24 5.92 -10.70
N LEU A 74 2.18 6.07 -9.37
CA LEU A 74 3.08 5.37 -8.44
C LEU A 74 2.93 3.84 -8.56
N LEU A 75 1.69 3.36 -8.69
CA LEU A 75 1.36 1.96 -8.90
C LEU A 75 1.89 1.42 -10.22
N LEU A 76 1.79 2.19 -11.32
CA LEU A 76 2.37 1.83 -12.61
C LEU A 76 3.89 1.71 -12.52
N VAL A 77 4.57 2.68 -11.90
CA VAL A 77 6.03 2.61 -11.72
C VAL A 77 6.41 1.39 -10.87
N ALA A 78 5.64 1.07 -9.82
CA ALA A 78 5.89 -0.13 -9.01
C ALA A 78 5.70 -1.45 -9.78
N VAL A 79 4.76 -1.51 -10.73
CA VAL A 79 4.61 -2.67 -11.62
C VAL A 79 5.82 -2.80 -12.54
N LEU A 80 6.38 -1.68 -13.03
CA LEU A 80 7.58 -1.68 -13.87
C LEU A 80 8.85 -2.14 -13.14
N THR A 81 8.86 -2.09 -11.80
CA THR A 81 10.00 -2.61 -10.99
C THR A 81 9.95 -4.12 -10.75
N LEU A 82 8.92 -4.82 -11.24
CA LEU A 82 8.79 -6.27 -11.09
C LEU A 82 9.70 -7.04 -12.07
N PRO A 83 10.15 -8.26 -11.73
CA PRO A 83 9.85 -9.01 -10.50
C PRO A 83 10.69 -8.55 -9.30
N ILE A 84 10.19 -8.80 -8.08
CA ILE A 84 10.91 -8.49 -6.83
C ILE A 84 12.14 -9.39 -6.56
N LEU A 85 12.51 -10.25 -7.52
CA LEU A 85 13.59 -11.22 -7.37
C LEU A 85 14.94 -10.50 -7.58
N PRO A 86 15.78 -10.38 -6.55
CA PRO A 86 17.10 -9.78 -6.70
C PRO A 86 17.98 -10.65 -7.60
N GLY A 87 18.67 -10.00 -8.55
CA GLY A 87 19.69 -10.66 -9.37
C GLY A 87 20.96 -11.02 -8.58
N GLU A 88 21.81 -11.88 -9.16
CA GLU A 88 23.06 -12.33 -8.53
C GLU A 88 24.05 -11.20 -8.23
N SER A 89 23.96 -10.07 -8.94
CA SER A 89 24.77 -8.87 -8.68
C SER A 89 24.57 -8.28 -7.27
N TRP A 90 23.48 -8.64 -6.58
CA TRP A 90 23.22 -8.24 -5.20
C TRP A 90 23.89 -9.14 -4.16
N ASN A 91 24.49 -10.26 -4.59
CA ASN A 91 25.22 -11.15 -3.70
C ASN A 91 26.50 -10.43 -3.20
N PRO A 92 26.66 -10.22 -1.88
CA PRO A 92 27.82 -9.54 -1.34
C PRO A 92 29.10 -10.35 -1.60
N THR A 93 30.03 -9.78 -2.37
CA THR A 93 31.35 -10.37 -2.63
C THR A 93 32.29 -10.25 -1.42
N THR A 94 32.05 -9.26 -0.55
CA THR A 94 32.75 -9.08 0.72
C THR A 94 31.78 -9.06 1.90
N PRO A 95 32.18 -9.52 3.10
CA PRO A 95 31.32 -9.54 4.29
C PRO A 95 31.11 -8.15 4.93
N ASP A 96 31.67 -7.08 4.37
CA ASP A 96 31.63 -5.74 4.99
C ASP A 96 30.24 -5.11 4.94
N HIS A 97 29.85 -4.41 6.00
CA HIS A 97 28.62 -3.62 6.13
C HIS A 97 27.32 -4.36 5.70
N PRO A 98 26.99 -5.53 6.29
CA PRO A 98 25.86 -6.35 5.88
C PRO A 98 24.51 -5.62 5.98
N ALA A 99 24.31 -4.80 7.02
CA ALA A 99 23.07 -4.06 7.20
C ALA A 99 22.81 -3.07 6.05
N ALA A 100 23.81 -2.28 5.66
CA ALA A 100 23.68 -1.31 4.57
C ALA A 100 23.37 -2.00 3.24
N LYS A 101 24.03 -3.13 2.96
CA LYS A 101 23.79 -3.93 1.75
C LYS A 101 22.36 -4.49 1.71
N ILE A 102 21.85 -4.98 2.84
CA ILE A 102 20.45 -5.44 2.96
C ILE A 102 19.48 -4.28 2.70
N LEU A 103 19.69 -3.11 3.32
CA LEU A 103 18.83 -1.95 3.13
C LEU A 103 18.79 -1.49 1.66
N LEU A 104 19.94 -1.47 0.98
CA LEU A 104 20.02 -1.12 -0.44
C LEU A 104 19.32 -2.16 -1.33
N LEU A 105 19.53 -3.45 -1.06
CA LEU A 105 18.87 -4.53 -1.77
C LEU A 105 17.34 -4.43 -1.62
N LEU A 106 16.85 -4.25 -0.40
CA LEU A 106 15.43 -4.11 -0.13
C LEU A 106 14.85 -2.85 -0.80
N ALA A 107 15.55 -1.72 -0.71
CA ALA A 107 15.14 -0.48 -1.37
C ALA A 107 15.03 -0.65 -2.89
N GLY A 108 16.01 -1.30 -3.51
CA GLY A 108 16.09 -1.48 -4.96
C GLY A 108 15.09 -2.49 -5.54
N ASN A 109 14.75 -3.54 -4.80
CA ASN A 109 13.95 -4.66 -5.35
C ASN A 109 12.50 -4.69 -4.84
N VAL A 110 12.24 -4.27 -3.59
CA VAL A 110 10.91 -4.40 -2.97
C VAL A 110 10.39 -3.09 -2.37
N GLY A 111 11.24 -2.07 -2.21
CA GLY A 111 10.90 -0.82 -1.55
C GLY A 111 9.71 -0.10 -2.17
N LEU A 112 9.72 0.07 -3.50
CA LEU A 112 8.62 0.75 -4.19
C LEU A 112 7.31 -0.07 -4.20
N PRO A 113 7.29 -1.38 -4.55
CA PRO A 113 6.10 -2.21 -4.38
C PRO A 113 5.54 -2.21 -2.96
N TYR A 114 6.41 -2.30 -1.94
CA TYR A 114 6.00 -2.29 -0.53
C TYR A 114 5.39 -0.94 -0.14
N LEU A 115 6.01 0.18 -0.54
CA LEU A 115 5.48 1.53 -0.30
C LEU A 115 4.08 1.69 -0.92
N VAL A 116 3.87 1.18 -2.13
CA VAL A 116 2.55 1.24 -2.80
C VAL A 116 1.50 0.41 -2.05
N LEU A 117 1.85 -0.78 -1.55
CA LEU A 117 0.93 -1.57 -0.73
C LEU A 117 0.60 -0.85 0.59
N ALA A 118 1.61 -0.29 1.26
CA ALA A 118 1.47 0.43 2.52
C ALA A 118 0.59 1.67 2.40
N THR A 119 0.69 2.40 1.29
CA THR A 119 -0.12 3.60 1.01
C THR A 119 -1.58 3.25 0.64
N THR A 120 -1.81 2.11 -0.01
CA THR A 120 -3.12 1.78 -0.61
C THR A 120 -4.22 1.54 0.42
N GLY A 121 -3.91 0.82 1.51
CA GLY A 121 -4.89 0.48 2.55
C GLY A 121 -5.59 1.72 3.14
N PRO A 122 -4.82 2.66 3.74
CA PRO A 122 -5.37 3.90 4.28
C PRO A 122 -6.06 4.77 3.22
N LEU A 123 -5.48 4.86 2.01
CA LEU A 123 -6.03 5.67 0.92
C LEU A 123 -7.41 5.18 0.46
N LEU A 124 -7.56 3.86 0.25
CA LEU A 124 -8.83 3.26 -0.14
C LEU A 124 -9.87 3.37 0.98
N GLN A 125 -9.48 3.24 2.26
CA GLN A 125 -10.41 3.46 3.38
C GLN A 125 -10.89 4.92 3.43
N ALA A 126 -9.99 5.89 3.21
CA ALA A 126 -10.35 7.31 3.14
C ALA A 126 -11.30 7.61 1.96
N TRP A 127 -11.02 7.06 0.78
CA TRP A 127 -11.91 7.19 -0.38
C TRP A 127 -13.28 6.55 -0.15
N TYR A 128 -13.31 5.40 0.53
CA TYR A 128 -14.54 4.70 0.84
C TYR A 128 -15.48 5.53 1.73
N VAL A 129 -14.94 6.14 2.79
CA VAL A 129 -15.72 7.00 3.70
C VAL A 129 -16.15 8.30 3.02
N ARG A 130 -15.29 8.92 2.21
CA ARG A 130 -15.61 10.19 1.53
C ARG A 130 -16.67 10.07 0.43
N THR A 131 -16.87 8.88 -0.13
CA THR A 131 -17.80 8.67 -1.26
C THR A 131 -19.09 7.96 -0.86
N ARG A 132 -19.30 7.71 0.43
CA ARG A 132 -20.47 6.98 0.95
C ARG A 132 -20.94 7.59 2.26
N GLU A 133 -22.15 8.14 2.25
CA GLU A 133 -22.79 8.63 3.47
C GLU A 133 -22.99 7.48 4.48
N GLY A 134 -22.74 7.74 5.76
CA GLY A 134 -22.89 6.75 6.84
C GLY A 134 -21.89 5.58 6.82
N ALA A 135 -20.87 5.61 5.97
CA ALA A 135 -19.90 4.52 5.86
C ALA A 135 -18.97 4.44 7.08
N VAL A 136 -18.94 3.26 7.72
CA VAL A 136 -18.03 2.97 8.84
C VAL A 136 -16.82 2.18 8.32
N PRO A 137 -15.58 2.68 8.49
CA PRO A 137 -14.37 2.05 7.94
C PRO A 137 -13.97 0.75 8.66
N TYR A 138 -14.51 0.50 9.85
CA TYR A 138 -14.12 -0.61 10.72
C TYR A 138 -14.15 -1.98 10.04
N ARG A 139 -15.14 -2.24 9.16
CA ARG A 139 -15.22 -3.52 8.41
C ARG A 139 -14.05 -3.71 7.45
N LEU A 140 -13.59 -2.65 6.80
CA LEU A 140 -12.46 -2.69 5.87
C LEU A 140 -11.13 -2.81 6.64
N PHE A 141 -11.03 -2.16 7.80
CA PHE A 141 -9.89 -2.32 8.70
C PHE A 141 -9.78 -3.75 9.26
N ALA A 142 -10.88 -4.33 9.73
CA ALA A 142 -10.93 -5.71 10.20
C ALA A 142 -10.53 -6.69 9.09
N LEU A 143 -11.03 -6.48 7.87
CA LEU A 143 -10.67 -7.30 6.71
C LEU A 143 -9.18 -7.17 6.34
N SER A 144 -8.62 -5.97 6.44
CA SER A 144 -7.18 -5.74 6.24
C SER A 144 -6.35 -6.55 7.24
N ASN A 145 -6.70 -6.50 8.53
CA ASN A 145 -5.99 -7.27 9.56
C ASN A 145 -6.13 -8.79 9.36
N LEU A 146 -7.32 -9.25 8.95
CA LEU A 146 -7.51 -10.65 8.58
C LEU A 146 -6.58 -11.05 7.43
N GLY A 147 -6.46 -10.21 6.40
CA GLY A 147 -5.52 -10.42 5.29
C GLY A 147 -4.06 -10.51 5.76
N SER A 148 -3.63 -9.58 6.62
CA SER A 148 -2.28 -9.59 7.21
C SER A 148 -2.01 -10.86 8.04
N MET A 149 -2.97 -11.27 8.85
CA MET A 149 -2.87 -12.48 9.67
C MET A 149 -2.78 -13.74 8.80
N LEU A 150 -3.64 -13.85 7.78
CA LEU A 150 -3.62 -14.97 6.85
C LEU A 150 -2.31 -15.04 6.06
N ALA A 151 -1.74 -13.91 5.66
CA ALA A 151 -0.43 -13.88 5.04
C ALA A 151 0.63 -14.54 5.95
N LEU A 152 0.80 -14.00 7.16
CA LEU A 152 1.80 -14.52 8.11
C LEU A 152 1.56 -15.99 8.48
N LEU A 153 0.31 -16.39 8.71
CA LEU A 153 -0.03 -17.78 9.06
C LEU A 153 0.15 -18.75 7.89
N SER A 154 -0.10 -18.29 6.65
CA SER A 154 0.02 -19.14 5.47
C SER A 154 1.47 -19.40 5.06
N TYR A 155 2.39 -18.47 5.34
CA TYR A 155 3.75 -18.57 4.81
C TYR A 155 4.50 -19.82 5.29
N PRO A 156 4.70 -20.07 6.61
CA PRO A 156 5.50 -21.22 7.06
C PRO A 156 4.92 -22.60 6.70
N PRO A 157 3.61 -22.86 6.80
CA PRO A 157 3.07 -24.20 6.51
C PRO A 157 2.71 -24.42 5.03
N LEU A 158 2.37 -23.39 4.25
CA LEU A 158 1.85 -23.55 2.89
C LEU A 158 2.79 -23.04 1.80
N VAL A 159 3.65 -22.07 2.10
CA VAL A 159 4.51 -21.45 1.09
C VAL A 159 5.95 -21.95 1.20
N GLU A 160 6.54 -21.82 2.39
CA GLU A 160 7.93 -22.18 2.64
C GLU A 160 8.30 -23.64 2.29
N PRO A 161 7.50 -24.67 2.60
CA PRO A 161 7.89 -26.06 2.38
C PRO A 161 7.73 -26.52 0.94
N TYR A 162 6.79 -25.91 0.20
CA TYR A 162 6.31 -26.44 -1.09
C TYR A 162 6.74 -25.59 -2.29
N LEU A 163 7.10 -24.32 -2.09
CA LEU A 163 7.39 -23.39 -3.19
C LEU A 163 8.86 -22.96 -3.19
N PRO A 164 9.61 -23.19 -4.28
CA PRO A 164 10.94 -22.62 -4.46
C PRO A 164 10.91 -21.09 -4.38
N THR A 165 11.94 -20.46 -3.82
CA THR A 165 12.02 -19.00 -3.62
C THR A 165 11.80 -18.19 -4.91
N ARG A 166 12.29 -18.71 -6.05
CA ARG A 166 12.03 -18.12 -7.37
C ARG A 166 10.54 -18.10 -7.73
N VAL A 167 9.84 -19.21 -7.48
CA VAL A 167 8.40 -19.31 -7.71
C VAL A 167 7.64 -18.37 -6.78
N GLN A 168 8.05 -18.27 -5.50
CA GLN A 168 7.46 -17.33 -4.55
C GLN A 168 7.57 -15.87 -5.05
N ALA A 169 8.74 -15.47 -5.57
CA ALA A 169 8.95 -14.12 -6.10
C ALA A 169 8.06 -13.81 -7.30
N TYR A 170 7.96 -14.73 -8.27
CA TYR A 170 7.10 -14.54 -9.45
C TYR A 170 5.61 -14.60 -9.09
N ALA A 171 5.19 -15.52 -8.23
CA ALA A 171 3.81 -15.63 -7.77
C ALA A 171 3.38 -14.35 -7.03
N TRP A 172 4.23 -13.83 -6.15
CA TRP A 172 3.97 -12.56 -5.47
C TRP A 172 3.91 -11.39 -6.45
N SER A 173 4.83 -11.32 -7.42
CA SER A 173 4.85 -10.27 -8.45
C SER A 173 3.61 -10.31 -9.34
N GLY A 174 3.15 -11.51 -9.73
CA GLY A 174 1.90 -11.69 -10.47
C GLY A 174 0.68 -11.26 -9.65
N ALA A 175 0.63 -11.65 -8.37
CA ALA A 175 -0.43 -11.21 -7.46
C ALA A 175 -0.41 -9.69 -7.23
N PHE A 176 0.76 -9.06 -7.21
CA PHE A 176 0.91 -7.61 -7.17
C PHE A 176 0.33 -6.94 -8.43
N ALA A 177 0.57 -7.49 -9.62
CA ALA A 177 -0.03 -6.99 -10.85
C ALA A 177 -1.57 -7.09 -10.82
N VAL A 178 -2.12 -8.20 -10.30
CA VAL A 178 -3.57 -8.35 -10.08
C VAL A 178 -4.08 -7.29 -9.08
N PHE A 179 -3.38 -7.10 -7.97
CA PHE A 179 -3.68 -6.05 -7.00
C PHE A 179 -3.66 -4.66 -7.64
N ALA A 180 -2.70 -4.38 -8.52
CA ALA A 180 -2.62 -3.10 -9.21
C ALA A 180 -3.83 -2.85 -10.11
N LEU A 181 -4.30 -3.87 -10.83
CA LEU A 181 -5.54 -3.80 -11.61
C LEU A 181 -6.75 -3.53 -10.72
N LEU A 182 -6.87 -4.26 -9.60
CA LEU A 182 -7.96 -4.06 -8.62
C LEU A 182 -7.94 -2.64 -8.03
N CYS A 183 -6.76 -2.10 -7.73
CA CYS A 183 -6.60 -0.74 -7.22
C CYS A 183 -6.97 0.31 -8.27
N GLY A 184 -6.52 0.13 -9.53
CA GLY A 184 -6.89 0.99 -10.65
C GLY A 184 -8.40 1.02 -10.89
N LEU A 185 -9.06 -0.14 -10.86
CA LEU A 185 -10.52 -0.26 -10.95
C LEU A 185 -11.23 0.45 -9.78
N ALA A 186 -10.71 0.30 -8.56
CA ALA A 186 -11.27 0.97 -7.37
C ALA A 186 -11.14 2.50 -7.50
N ALA A 187 -9.98 2.99 -7.92
CA ALA A 187 -9.73 4.42 -8.15
C ALA A 187 -10.66 4.97 -9.24
N TYR A 188 -10.78 4.26 -10.36
CA TYR A 188 -11.67 4.64 -11.46
C TYR A 188 -13.15 4.70 -11.05
N ALA A 189 -13.64 3.66 -10.37
CA ALA A 189 -15.02 3.61 -9.87
C ALA A 189 -15.30 4.76 -8.88
N THR A 190 -14.32 5.10 -8.06
CA THR A 190 -14.37 6.20 -7.08
C THR A 190 -14.47 7.55 -7.78
N VAL A 191 -13.58 7.82 -8.75
CA VAL A 191 -13.57 9.07 -9.51
C VAL A 191 -14.84 9.21 -10.37
N ARG A 192 -15.33 8.12 -10.98
CA ARG A 192 -16.60 8.14 -11.73
C ARG A 192 -17.80 8.47 -10.84
N ARG A 193 -17.85 7.94 -9.62
CA ARG A 193 -18.94 8.23 -8.67
C ARG A 193 -18.88 9.62 -8.06
N ALA A 194 -17.70 10.23 -8.04
CA ALA A 194 -17.54 11.64 -7.68
C ALA A 194 -17.81 12.60 -8.85
N LEU A 195 -17.92 12.07 -10.09
CA LEU A 195 -18.21 12.86 -11.30
C LEU A 195 -19.67 13.36 -11.48
N PRO A 196 -20.70 12.90 -10.75
CA PRO A 196 -22.03 13.52 -10.76
C PRO A 196 -22.12 14.87 -10.02
N ASP A 197 -21.12 15.27 -9.23
CA ASP A 197 -21.11 16.57 -8.52
C ASP A 197 -20.65 17.75 -9.42
N ARG A 198 -21.08 17.76 -10.69
CA ARG A 198 -20.94 18.92 -11.59
C ARG A 198 -21.99 20.01 -11.35
N LEU A 199 -22.66 20.01 -10.19
CA LEU A 199 -23.58 21.06 -9.74
C LEU A 199 -23.37 21.45 -8.26
N ARG A 200 -22.16 21.32 -7.71
CA ARG A 200 -21.78 22.09 -6.51
C ARG A 200 -20.96 23.30 -6.92
N HIS A 201 -21.74 24.33 -7.25
CA HIS A 201 -21.41 25.74 -7.36
C HIS A 201 -20.19 26.19 -6.52
N SER A 202 -19.39 27.07 -7.13
CA SER A 202 -18.82 28.30 -6.54
C SER A 202 -18.98 28.48 -5.03
N VAL A 203 -18.29 27.67 -4.24
CA VAL A 203 -18.23 27.81 -2.79
C VAL A 203 -16.76 27.67 -2.39
N GLY A 204 -16.15 28.82 -2.14
CA GLY A 204 -14.90 28.91 -1.41
C GLY A 204 -15.06 28.42 0.04
N PRO A 205 -13.99 28.46 0.85
CA PRO A 205 -13.93 27.86 2.19
C PRO A 205 -14.93 28.42 3.25
N TRP A 206 -15.80 29.35 2.88
CA TRP A 206 -16.55 30.23 3.79
C TRP A 206 -18.07 30.00 3.85
N VAL A 207 -18.62 28.92 3.29
CA VAL A 207 -20.08 28.66 3.35
C VAL A 207 -20.63 28.44 4.77
N PHE A 208 -19.76 28.27 5.77
CA PHE A 208 -20.18 28.28 7.17
C PHE A 208 -20.69 29.66 7.65
N LEU A 209 -20.35 30.75 6.95
CA LEU A 209 -20.77 32.12 7.31
C LEU A 209 -22.09 32.54 6.67
N ASP A 210 -22.51 31.94 5.55
CA ASP A 210 -23.78 32.28 4.89
C ASP A 210 -25.02 31.73 5.62
N HIS A 211 -24.84 30.82 6.58
CA HIS A 211 -25.92 30.33 7.44
C HIS A 211 -26.28 31.32 8.56
N PHE A 212 -25.45 32.33 8.79
CA PHE A 212 -25.74 33.45 9.68
C PHE A 212 -26.14 34.66 8.84
N GLY A 213 -27.40 34.65 8.38
CA GLY A 213 -28.01 35.86 7.82
C GLY A 213 -27.83 37.05 8.78
N PRO A 214 -27.81 38.30 8.26
CA PRO A 214 -27.56 39.47 9.10
C PRO A 214 -28.58 39.48 10.24
N PHE A 215 -28.07 39.47 11.48
CA PHE A 215 -28.88 39.66 12.67
C PHE A 215 -29.68 40.96 12.50
N ARG A 216 -30.95 40.83 12.10
CA ARG A 216 -31.93 41.91 12.20
C ARG A 216 -32.21 42.09 13.68
N VAL A 217 -31.44 42.97 14.30
CA VAL A 217 -31.86 43.63 15.53
C VAL A 217 -33.08 44.45 15.14
N LYS A 218 -34.27 44.01 15.57
CA LYS A 218 -35.47 44.84 15.47
C LYS A 218 -35.33 45.99 16.48
N PRO A 219 -35.72 47.22 16.09
CA PRO A 219 -35.77 48.36 17.01
C PRO A 219 -36.82 48.14 18.13
#